data_AF-A0A3Q0CV68-F1
#
_entry.id   AF-A0A3Q0CV68-F1
#
_cell.length_a   1.000
_cell.length_b   1.000
_cell.length_c   1.000
_cell.angle_alpha   90.00
_cell.angle_beta   90.00
_cell.angle_gamma   90.00
#
_symmetry.space_group_name_H-M   'P 1'
#
loop_
_entity.id
_entity.type
_entity.pdbx_description
1 polymer ?
#
loop_
_entity_poly.entity_id
_entity_poly.type
_entity_poly.pdbx_seq_one_letter_code
_entity_poly.pdbx_strand_id
1 'polypeptide(L)'
;MKKFKITVKKAAYIAFCLSLTEYLLSFFNFMLTCDNFPVAGLTASYQHERIQQPLYVENKVLDDCNTRCNCLTKTWDPVCGDSGLAYMSACHAGCEKSVGTGINMVFQNCTCIRPSGNSSAVLGLCNKGPGCTVKLQYYFIMTMITSFIFSLAAIPGYMVLLRCIKSEEKSLGVGLHAFFMRVFAGIPAPIYFGALIDTTCLYWGTLKCGEQGACRMYDINNFRRVYLGLPAALRGSSYLPAFFIVLLVRKLQFPEEVDSAELKVAEVKLTEKESGCMVVHRSPVVENNRELKTRL
;
A
#
# COMPACT_ATOMS: atom_id res chain seq x y z
N MET A 1 21.46 3.24 17.29
CA MET A 1 21.58 2.15 18.30
C MET A 1 22.74 2.30 19.29
N LYS A 2 23.84 3.03 18.99
CA LYS A 2 24.91 3.27 19.99
C LYS A 2 24.39 3.98 21.27
N LYS A 3 23.42 4.90 21.13
CA LYS A 3 22.78 5.62 22.25
C LYS A 3 21.80 4.76 23.09
N PHE A 4 21.22 3.71 22.52
CA PHE A 4 20.15 2.89 23.14
C PHE A 4 20.54 1.43 23.44
N LYS A 5 21.80 1.03 23.19
CA LYS A 5 22.33 -0.34 23.43
C LYS A 5 21.43 -1.48 22.90
N ILE A 6 20.87 -1.31 21.70
CA ILE A 6 19.99 -2.33 21.09
C ILE A 6 20.84 -3.43 20.42
N THR A 7 20.73 -4.65 20.95
CA THR A 7 21.33 -5.88 20.41
C THR A 7 20.64 -6.34 19.12
N VAL A 8 21.33 -7.12 18.27
CA VAL A 8 20.74 -7.68 17.03
C VAL A 8 19.45 -8.46 17.30
N LYS A 9 19.43 -9.28 18.35
CA LYS A 9 18.24 -10.05 18.78
C LYS A 9 17.05 -9.14 19.11
N LYS A 10 17.30 -8.06 19.86
CA LYS A 10 16.27 -7.07 20.22
C LYS A 10 15.77 -6.32 18.98
N ALA A 11 16.67 -5.93 18.08
CA ALA A 11 16.30 -5.27 16.82
C ALA A 11 15.45 -6.18 15.92
N ALA A 12 15.82 -7.45 15.77
CA ALA A 12 15.06 -8.43 14.99
C ALA A 12 13.66 -8.67 15.58
N TYR A 13 13.55 -8.77 16.91
CA TYR A 13 12.25 -8.91 17.58
C TYR A 13 11.38 -7.67 17.41
N ILE A 14 11.93 -6.46 17.58
CA ILE A 14 11.21 -5.20 17.35
C ILE A 14 10.73 -5.10 15.90
N ALA A 15 11.58 -5.44 14.92
CA ALA A 15 11.21 -5.45 13.50
C ALA A 15 10.03 -6.40 13.24
N PHE A 16 10.11 -7.61 13.78
CA PHE A 16 9.07 -8.62 13.62
C PHE A 16 7.74 -8.17 14.25
N CYS A 17 7.76 -7.68 15.49
CA CYS A 17 6.55 -7.20 16.17
C CYS A 17 5.93 -6.00 15.46
N LEU A 18 6.72 -4.99 15.06
CA LEU A 18 6.19 -3.82 14.34
C LEU A 18 5.62 -4.21 12.98
N SER A 19 6.29 -5.11 12.25
CA SER A 19 5.79 -5.63 10.98
C SER A 19 4.48 -6.40 11.17
N LEU A 20 4.38 -7.25 12.20
CA LEU A 20 3.16 -8.01 12.50
C LEU A 20 1.99 -7.07 12.87
N THR A 21 2.25 -6.07 13.69
CA THR A 21 1.26 -5.05 14.06
C THR A 21 0.74 -4.33 12.81
N GLU A 22 1.63 -3.86 11.93
CA GLU A 22 1.20 -3.20 10.69
C GLU A 22 0.39 -4.14 9.79
N TYR A 23 0.76 -5.42 9.70
CA TYR A 23 0.01 -6.40 8.91
C TYR A 23 -1.38 -6.61 9.46
N LEU A 24 -1.54 -6.73 10.78
CA LEU A 24 -2.85 -6.80 11.42
C LEU A 24 -3.68 -5.53 11.19
N LEU A 25 -3.05 -4.36 11.28
CA LEU A 25 -3.72 -3.08 10.99
C LEU A 25 -4.17 -2.99 9.52
N SER A 26 -3.42 -3.57 8.60
CA SER A 26 -3.75 -3.52 7.17
C SER A 26 -5.10 -4.18 6.84
N PHE A 27 -5.54 -5.17 7.63
CA PHE A 27 -6.85 -5.82 7.46
C PHE A 27 -8.03 -4.87 7.70
N PHE A 28 -7.87 -3.82 8.52
CA PHE A 28 -8.93 -2.83 8.70
C PHE A 28 -9.27 -2.10 7.39
N ASN A 29 -8.31 -1.96 6.46
CA ASN A 29 -8.56 -1.35 5.16
C ASN A 29 -9.57 -2.15 4.32
N PHE A 30 -9.70 -3.47 4.54
CA PHE A 30 -10.75 -4.25 3.86
C PHE A 30 -12.15 -3.79 4.27
N MET A 31 -12.36 -3.32 5.49
CA MET A 31 -13.68 -2.90 5.97
C MET A 31 -14.10 -1.52 5.44
N LEU A 32 -13.14 -0.70 5.01
CA LEU A 32 -13.37 0.63 4.48
C LEU A 32 -13.76 0.55 2.99
N THR A 33 -15.04 0.35 2.72
CA THR A 33 -15.56 0.14 1.34
C THR A 33 -16.77 0.98 1.00
N CYS A 34 -16.78 1.42 -0.27
CA CYS A 34 -17.95 1.89 -0.99
C CYS A 34 -18.16 1.01 -2.21
N ASP A 35 -19.40 0.58 -2.45
CA ASP A 35 -19.76 -0.21 -3.63
C ASP A 35 -19.65 0.58 -4.93
N ASN A 36 -19.80 -0.08 -6.08
CA ASN A 36 -19.85 0.54 -7.41
C ASN A 36 -20.97 1.57 -7.55
N PHE A 37 -20.80 2.54 -8.46
CA PHE A 37 -21.90 3.42 -8.84
C PHE A 37 -22.89 2.59 -9.69
N PRO A 38 -24.21 2.68 -9.44
CA PRO A 38 -25.18 2.05 -10.31
C PRO A 38 -25.20 2.81 -11.65
N VAL A 39 -24.90 2.10 -12.73
CA VAL A 39 -24.92 2.61 -14.10
C VAL A 39 -25.91 1.76 -14.89
N ALA A 40 -26.92 2.42 -15.46
CA ALA A 40 -27.94 1.78 -16.27
C ALA A 40 -27.31 1.02 -17.45
N GLY A 41 -27.72 -0.21 -17.67
CA GLY A 41 -27.22 -1.08 -18.74
C GLY A 41 -25.86 -1.74 -18.45
N LEU A 42 -25.19 -1.42 -17.34
CA LEU A 42 -23.93 -2.05 -16.93
C LEU A 42 -24.05 -2.74 -15.56
N THR A 43 -24.33 -1.98 -14.50
CA THR A 43 -24.40 -2.47 -13.11
C THR A 43 -25.81 -2.39 -12.52
N ALA A 44 -26.75 -1.75 -13.22
CA ALA A 44 -28.15 -1.67 -12.85
C ALA A 44 -29.03 -1.71 -14.11
N SER A 45 -30.27 -2.17 -13.96
CA SER A 45 -31.29 -2.09 -15.01
C SER A 45 -31.85 -0.65 -15.12
N TYR A 46 -32.38 -0.30 -16.29
CA TYR A 46 -33.08 0.98 -16.53
C TYR A 46 -34.38 1.07 -15.71
N GLN A 47 -35.09 -0.05 -15.54
CA GLN A 47 -36.14 -0.20 -14.53
C GLN A 47 -35.52 -0.61 -13.19
N HIS A 48 -36.04 -0.07 -12.10
CA HIS A 48 -35.53 -0.11 -10.71
C HIS A 48 -35.34 -1.51 -10.06
N GLU A 49 -35.18 -2.58 -10.83
CA GLU A 49 -34.82 -3.90 -10.34
C GLU A 49 -33.29 -4.06 -10.37
N ARG A 50 -32.68 -4.07 -9.18
CA ARG A 50 -31.25 -4.34 -8.98
C ARG A 50 -30.92 -5.76 -9.41
N ILE A 51 -30.43 -5.94 -10.63
CA ILE A 51 -29.85 -7.21 -11.07
C ILE A 51 -28.55 -7.43 -10.30
N GLN A 52 -28.47 -8.53 -9.54
CA GLN A 52 -27.31 -8.92 -8.72
C GLN A 52 -26.19 -9.63 -9.52
N GLN A 53 -26.16 -9.52 -10.85
CA GLN A 53 -25.16 -10.17 -11.69
C GLN A 53 -24.59 -9.23 -12.76
N PRO A 54 -23.26 -9.22 -12.99
CA PRO A 54 -22.64 -8.46 -14.06
C PRO A 54 -22.99 -9.11 -15.40
N LEU A 55 -23.98 -8.56 -16.08
CA LEU A 55 -24.50 -9.11 -17.34
C LEU A 55 -23.66 -8.52 -18.48
N TYR A 56 -22.56 -9.20 -18.79
CA TYR A 56 -21.63 -8.90 -19.88
C TYR A 56 -22.29 -9.16 -21.25
N VAL A 57 -23.35 -8.41 -21.56
CA VAL A 57 -24.06 -8.50 -22.82
C VAL A 57 -24.16 -7.10 -23.41
N GLU A 58 -23.43 -6.91 -24.50
CA GLU A 58 -23.31 -5.71 -25.35
C GLU A 58 -24.67 -5.16 -25.85
N ASN A 59 -25.78 -5.90 -25.62
CA ASN A 59 -27.13 -5.60 -26.09
C ASN A 59 -28.13 -5.13 -24.99
N LYS A 60 -27.70 -4.84 -23.75
CA LYS A 60 -28.58 -4.29 -22.69
C LYS A 60 -28.34 -2.80 -22.36
N VAL A 61 -27.48 -2.14 -23.12
CA VAL A 61 -27.20 -0.70 -22.98
C VAL A 61 -28.35 0.14 -23.55
N LEU A 62 -29.15 -0.42 -24.45
CA LEU A 62 -30.33 0.21 -25.04
C LEU A 62 -31.61 -0.35 -24.41
N ASP A 63 -32.58 0.53 -24.21
CA ASP A 63 -33.92 0.24 -23.70
C ASP A 63 -34.94 1.07 -24.52
N ASP A 64 -36.23 0.75 -24.42
CA ASP A 64 -37.30 1.37 -25.21
C ASP A 64 -37.26 2.91 -25.16
N CYS A 65 -36.82 3.47 -24.02
CA CYS A 65 -36.71 4.90 -23.78
C CYS A 65 -35.59 5.62 -24.57
N ASN A 66 -34.50 4.92 -24.96
CA ASN A 66 -33.36 5.51 -25.68
C ASN A 66 -33.13 4.93 -27.09
N THR A 67 -33.89 3.92 -27.49
CA THR A 67 -33.83 3.31 -28.84
C THR A 67 -34.01 4.32 -29.98
N ARG A 68 -34.76 5.40 -29.75
CA ARG A 68 -35.00 6.47 -30.74
C ARG A 68 -33.77 7.35 -31.01
N CYS A 69 -32.75 7.28 -30.16
CA CYS A 69 -31.64 8.22 -30.19
C CYS A 69 -30.40 7.71 -30.93
N ASN A 70 -30.44 6.50 -31.53
CA ASN A 70 -29.32 5.86 -32.25
C ASN A 70 -27.96 6.06 -31.55
N CYS A 71 -27.94 5.82 -30.24
CA CYS A 71 -26.79 6.12 -29.40
C CYS A 71 -25.58 5.27 -29.79
N LEU A 72 -24.40 5.88 -29.83
CA LEU A 72 -23.17 5.13 -29.96
C LEU A 72 -22.94 4.28 -28.70
N THR A 73 -22.97 2.96 -28.86
CA THR A 73 -22.76 1.98 -27.78
C THR A 73 -21.37 2.06 -27.15
N LYS A 74 -20.40 2.64 -27.87
CA LYS A 74 -18.99 2.74 -27.47
C LYS A 74 -18.61 4.05 -26.77
N THR A 75 -19.54 5.00 -26.63
CA THR A 75 -19.26 6.31 -26.01
C THR A 75 -19.30 6.21 -24.48
N TRP A 76 -18.36 6.88 -23.80
CA TRP A 76 -18.31 6.98 -22.34
C TRP A 76 -18.20 8.44 -21.91
N ASP A 77 -19.36 9.06 -21.68
CA ASP A 77 -19.50 10.44 -21.22
C ASP A 77 -20.58 10.49 -20.13
N PRO A 78 -20.29 9.94 -18.93
CA PRO A 78 -21.33 9.59 -17.97
C PRO A 78 -22.12 10.80 -17.48
N VAL A 79 -23.42 10.60 -17.26
CA VAL A 79 -24.32 11.59 -16.67
C VAL A 79 -25.07 11.00 -15.49
N CYS A 80 -25.32 11.80 -14.46
CA CYS A 80 -26.13 11.44 -13.31
C CYS A 80 -27.54 11.99 -13.48
N GLY A 81 -28.53 11.10 -13.50
CA GLY A 81 -29.93 11.51 -13.50
C GLY A 81 -30.41 11.97 -12.13
N ASP A 82 -31.47 12.78 -12.11
CA ASP A 82 -32.15 13.21 -10.88
C ASP A 82 -32.72 12.05 -10.03
N SER A 83 -32.83 10.84 -10.61
CA SER A 83 -33.18 9.59 -9.94
C SER A 83 -32.04 8.97 -9.11
N GLY A 84 -30.81 9.49 -9.23
CA GLY A 84 -29.62 8.92 -8.60
C GLY A 84 -29.00 7.73 -9.34
N LEU A 85 -29.53 7.39 -10.52
CA LEU A 85 -28.96 6.41 -11.44
C LEU A 85 -28.07 7.12 -12.48
N ALA A 86 -26.88 6.57 -12.73
CA ALA A 86 -25.99 7.09 -13.76
C ALA A 86 -26.19 6.37 -15.10
N TYR A 87 -25.86 7.05 -16.19
CA TYR A 87 -25.99 6.55 -17.56
C TYR A 87 -24.66 6.74 -18.31
N MET A 88 -24.39 5.90 -19.31
CA MET A 88 -23.14 5.94 -20.07
C MET A 88 -22.96 7.25 -20.87
N SER A 89 -24.07 7.86 -21.30
CA SER A 89 -24.09 9.21 -21.85
C SER A 89 -25.48 9.86 -21.74
N ALA A 90 -25.57 11.16 -22.05
CA ALA A 90 -26.84 11.87 -22.14
C ALA A 90 -27.81 11.24 -23.17
N CYS A 91 -27.28 10.66 -24.25
CA CYS A 91 -28.08 9.91 -25.23
C CYS A 91 -28.69 8.65 -24.61
N HIS A 92 -27.91 7.89 -23.84
CA HIS A 92 -28.40 6.69 -23.15
C HIS A 92 -29.42 7.03 -22.07
N ALA A 93 -29.38 8.23 -21.50
CA ALA A 93 -30.42 8.76 -20.62
C ALA A 93 -31.67 9.28 -21.37
N GLY A 94 -31.64 9.32 -22.70
CA GLY A 94 -32.74 9.78 -23.56
C GLY A 94 -32.97 11.29 -23.49
N CYS A 95 -31.94 12.09 -23.24
CA CYS A 95 -32.05 13.54 -23.12
C CYS A 95 -32.06 14.24 -24.48
N GLU A 96 -32.99 15.18 -24.68
CA GLU A 96 -33.13 15.91 -25.95
C GLU A 96 -32.43 17.28 -25.96
N LYS A 97 -32.35 17.93 -24.78
CA LYS A 97 -31.85 19.30 -24.66
C LYS A 97 -30.65 19.35 -23.74
N SER A 98 -29.72 20.25 -24.04
CA SER A 98 -28.61 20.59 -23.16
C SER A 98 -28.55 22.10 -22.94
N VAL A 99 -28.41 22.50 -21.68
CA VAL A 99 -28.36 23.91 -21.25
C VAL A 99 -27.08 24.13 -20.46
N GLY A 100 -26.40 25.25 -20.69
CA GLY A 100 -25.16 25.62 -20.01
C GLY A 100 -23.91 25.25 -20.81
N THR A 101 -22.74 25.47 -20.19
CA THR A 101 -21.43 25.25 -20.81
C THR A 101 -20.45 24.62 -19.81
N GLY A 102 -19.53 23.80 -20.32
CA GLY A 102 -18.49 23.16 -19.53
C GLY A 102 -19.07 22.27 -18.42
N ILE A 103 -18.56 22.43 -17.20
CA ILE A 103 -18.94 21.60 -16.04
C ILE A 103 -20.37 21.84 -15.53
N ASN A 104 -20.97 22.97 -15.88
CA ASN A 104 -22.33 23.35 -15.46
C ASN A 104 -23.38 22.97 -16.52
N MET A 105 -23.04 22.08 -17.45
CA MET A 105 -23.96 21.60 -18.46
C MET A 105 -24.99 20.66 -17.83
N VAL A 106 -26.27 20.96 -18.09
CA VAL A 106 -27.43 20.20 -17.62
C VAL A 106 -28.20 19.71 -18.83
N PHE A 107 -28.49 18.42 -18.85
CA PHE A 107 -29.32 17.78 -19.85
C PHE A 107 -30.76 17.70 -19.36
N GLN A 108 -31.72 17.99 -20.24
CA GLN A 108 -33.15 18.09 -19.92
C GLN A 108 -33.96 17.21 -20.87
N ASN A 109 -35.20 16.93 -20.45
CA ASN A 109 -36.15 16.07 -21.18
C ASN A 109 -35.59 14.66 -21.39
N CYS A 110 -35.16 14.00 -20.31
CA CYS A 110 -34.52 12.69 -20.36
C CYS A 110 -35.54 11.55 -20.15
N THR A 111 -35.95 10.91 -21.24
CA THR A 111 -37.03 9.89 -21.25
C THR A 111 -36.73 8.67 -20.39
N CYS A 112 -35.47 8.25 -20.27
CA CYS A 112 -35.08 7.06 -19.51
C CYS A 112 -35.00 7.28 -17.99
N ILE A 113 -35.01 8.54 -17.55
CA ILE A 113 -34.87 8.87 -16.13
C ILE A 113 -36.24 8.87 -15.45
N ARG A 114 -37.19 9.61 -16.03
CA ARG A 114 -38.60 9.64 -15.62
C ARG A 114 -39.47 9.84 -16.86
N PRO A 115 -40.55 9.07 -17.02
CA PRO A 115 -41.43 9.16 -18.19
C PRO A 115 -42.23 10.48 -18.27
N SER A 116 -42.27 11.28 -17.20
CA SER A 116 -43.03 12.54 -17.14
C SER A 116 -42.35 13.74 -17.82
N GLY A 117 -41.21 13.56 -18.49
CA GLY A 117 -40.60 14.58 -19.36
C GLY A 117 -39.89 15.75 -18.67
N ASN A 118 -39.98 15.87 -17.34
CA ASN A 118 -39.34 16.94 -16.55
C ASN A 118 -38.06 16.49 -15.83
N SER A 119 -37.45 15.40 -16.27
CA SER A 119 -36.20 14.90 -15.74
C SER A 119 -35.01 15.70 -16.24
N SER A 120 -33.97 15.75 -15.42
CA SER A 120 -32.69 16.32 -15.78
C SER A 120 -31.55 15.39 -15.41
N ALA A 121 -30.43 15.57 -16.10
CA ALA A 121 -29.18 14.91 -15.80
C ALA A 121 -28.03 15.92 -15.80
N VAL A 122 -27.05 15.68 -14.94
CA VAL A 122 -25.83 16.50 -14.84
C VAL A 122 -24.62 15.67 -15.26
N LEU A 123 -23.55 16.33 -15.69
CA LEU A 123 -22.30 15.65 -16.05
C LEU A 123 -21.71 14.88 -14.87
N GLY A 124 -21.12 13.72 -15.16
CA GLY A 124 -20.40 12.87 -14.21
C GLY A 124 -21.24 11.75 -13.61
N LEU A 125 -20.59 10.96 -12.76
CA LEU A 125 -21.24 9.90 -11.98
C LEU A 125 -21.99 10.47 -10.77
N CYS A 126 -23.02 9.78 -10.32
CA CYS A 126 -23.83 10.24 -9.20
C CYS A 126 -23.05 10.30 -7.87
N ASN A 127 -23.32 11.33 -7.06
CA ASN A 127 -22.72 11.49 -5.75
C ASN A 127 -23.22 10.41 -4.77
N LYS A 128 -22.30 9.68 -4.12
CA LYS A 128 -22.60 8.66 -3.09
C LYS A 128 -22.87 9.23 -1.68
N GLY A 129 -23.05 10.53 -1.58
CA GLY A 129 -23.24 11.23 -0.32
C GLY A 129 -22.00 11.25 0.58
N PRO A 130 -22.12 11.85 1.77
CA PRO A 130 -20.99 12.11 2.67
C PRO A 130 -20.38 10.83 3.27
N GLY A 131 -21.18 9.76 3.42
CA GLY A 131 -20.72 8.52 4.05
C GLY A 131 -19.56 7.85 3.29
N CYS A 132 -19.56 7.94 1.95
CA CYS A 132 -18.45 7.39 1.16
C CYS A 132 -17.19 8.26 1.24
N THR A 133 -17.34 9.58 1.20
CA THR A 133 -16.23 10.53 1.37
C THR A 133 -15.54 10.34 2.73
N VAL A 134 -16.32 10.15 3.79
CA VAL A 134 -15.78 9.88 5.13
C VAL A 134 -15.00 8.56 5.18
N LYS A 135 -15.51 7.48 4.55
CA LYS A 135 -14.77 6.21 4.45
C LYS A 135 -13.45 6.35 3.68
N LEU A 136 -13.44 7.13 2.59
CA LEU A 136 -12.24 7.44 1.83
C LEU A 136 -11.21 8.21 2.69
N GLN A 137 -11.67 9.19 3.46
CA GLN A 137 -10.82 9.92 4.40
C GLN A 137 -10.19 8.99 5.44
N TYR A 138 -10.99 8.10 6.05
CA TYR A 138 -10.47 7.09 6.99
C TYR A 138 -9.45 6.17 6.33
N TYR A 139 -9.67 5.75 5.08
CA TYR A 139 -8.72 4.91 4.35
C TYR A 139 -7.37 5.61 4.16
N PHE A 140 -7.37 6.90 3.79
CA PHE A 140 -6.13 7.66 3.68
C PHE A 140 -5.42 7.82 5.04
N ILE A 141 -6.15 8.13 6.10
CA ILE A 141 -5.58 8.25 7.46
C ILE A 141 -4.94 6.92 7.88
N MET A 142 -5.66 5.80 7.72
CA MET A 142 -5.14 4.47 8.05
C MET A 142 -3.91 4.11 7.23
N THR A 143 -3.92 4.41 5.92
CA THR A 143 -2.77 4.17 5.03
C THR A 143 -1.54 4.99 5.44
N MET A 144 -1.73 6.22 5.92
CA MET A 144 -0.62 7.02 6.44
C MET A 144 -0.04 6.41 7.72
N ILE A 145 -0.89 5.97 8.65
CA ILE A 145 -0.45 5.31 9.90
C ILE A 145 0.31 4.02 9.59
N THR A 146 -0.22 3.15 8.72
CA THR A 146 0.44 1.90 8.35
C THR A 146 1.78 2.16 7.65
N SER A 147 1.85 3.15 6.76
CA SER A 147 3.10 3.53 6.08
C SER A 147 4.17 4.02 7.06
N PHE A 148 3.76 4.76 8.10
CA PHE A 148 4.65 5.18 9.17
C PHE A 148 5.19 3.99 9.98
N ILE A 149 4.31 3.07 10.41
CA ILE A 149 4.72 1.87 11.14
C ILE A 149 5.62 0.98 10.28
N PHE A 150 5.30 0.83 9.00
CA PHE A 150 6.14 0.10 8.03
C PHE A 150 7.56 0.69 7.97
N SER A 151 7.68 2.01 7.89
CA SER A 151 8.99 2.69 7.88
C SER A 151 9.77 2.44 9.18
N LEU A 152 9.09 2.45 10.33
CA LEU A 152 9.69 2.11 11.63
C LEU A 152 10.12 0.65 11.72
N ALA A 153 9.39 -0.28 11.09
CA ALA A 153 9.74 -1.71 11.04
C ALA A 153 10.92 -1.98 10.08
N ALA A 154 10.99 -1.26 8.96
CA ALA A 154 12.03 -1.42 7.94
C ALA A 154 13.43 -1.07 8.46
N ILE A 155 13.56 -0.02 9.28
CA ILE A 155 14.87 0.45 9.77
C ILE A 155 15.59 -0.62 10.61
N PRO A 156 15.00 -1.21 11.67
CA PRO A 156 15.63 -2.29 12.42
C PRO A 156 15.92 -3.53 11.56
N GLY A 157 15.04 -3.86 10.60
CA GLY A 157 15.28 -4.95 9.65
C GLY A 157 16.53 -4.73 8.79
N TYR A 158 16.66 -3.54 8.20
CA TYR A 158 17.83 -3.15 7.42
C TYR A 158 19.11 -3.11 8.28
N MET A 159 19.00 -2.66 9.53
CA MET A 159 20.12 -2.65 10.48
C MET A 159 20.60 -4.06 10.85
N VAL A 160 19.69 -5.04 10.96
CA VAL A 160 20.06 -6.45 11.17
C VAL A 160 20.84 -6.96 9.95
N LEU A 161 20.37 -6.69 8.73
CA LEU A 161 21.09 -7.04 7.50
C LEU A 161 22.53 -6.51 7.48
N LEU A 162 22.72 -5.21 7.78
CA LEU A 162 24.06 -4.61 7.83
C LEU A 162 24.97 -5.17 8.92
N ARG A 163 24.42 -5.72 10.01
CA ARG A 163 25.20 -6.34 11.09
C ARG A 163 25.56 -7.81 10.81
N CYS A 164 24.81 -8.48 9.93
CA CYS A 164 25.13 -9.84 9.48
C CYS A 164 26.24 -9.87 8.42
N ILE A 165 26.61 -8.72 7.85
CA ILE A 165 27.61 -8.60 6.79
C ILE A 165 28.90 -8.00 7.36
N LYS A 166 30.05 -8.60 7.02
CA LYS A 166 31.38 -8.08 7.35
C LYS A 166 31.56 -6.66 6.80
N SER A 167 32.29 -5.80 7.50
CA SER A 167 32.39 -4.38 7.14
C SER A 167 32.90 -4.12 5.71
N GLU A 168 33.78 -4.97 5.21
CA GLU A 168 34.36 -4.89 3.85
C GLU A 168 33.34 -5.24 2.75
N GLU A 169 32.36 -6.10 3.05
CA GLU A 169 31.39 -6.65 2.08
C GLU A 169 30.01 -5.97 2.11
N LYS A 170 29.85 -4.91 2.91
CA LYS A 170 28.56 -4.25 3.13
C LYS A 170 27.98 -3.65 1.85
N SER A 171 28.81 -3.00 1.03
CA SER A 171 28.38 -2.40 -0.24
C SER A 171 27.88 -3.47 -1.20
N LEU A 172 28.59 -4.59 -1.31
CA LEU A 172 28.19 -5.74 -2.13
C LEU A 172 26.86 -6.34 -1.64
N GLY A 173 26.73 -6.59 -0.33
CA GLY A 173 25.51 -7.18 0.23
C GLY A 173 24.27 -6.29 0.08
N VAL A 174 24.42 -4.97 0.28
CA VAL A 174 23.33 -4.00 0.03
C VAL A 174 22.97 -3.95 -1.46
N GLY A 175 23.97 -3.97 -2.35
CA GLY A 175 23.77 -4.01 -3.79
C GLY A 175 23.00 -5.26 -4.24
N LEU A 176 23.38 -6.44 -3.75
CA LEU A 176 22.69 -7.70 -4.02
C LEU A 176 21.25 -7.69 -3.49
N HIS A 177 21.04 -7.19 -2.26
CA HIS A 177 19.70 -7.05 -1.70
C HIS A 177 18.81 -6.16 -2.59
N ALA A 178 19.30 -5.00 -3.00
CA ALA A 178 18.57 -4.09 -3.87
C ALA A 178 18.31 -4.71 -5.25
N PHE A 179 19.31 -5.39 -5.83
CA PHE A 179 19.18 -6.08 -7.11
C PHE A 179 18.06 -7.13 -7.09
N PHE A 180 18.07 -8.04 -6.12
CA PHE A 180 17.04 -9.07 -6.02
C PHE A 180 15.66 -8.50 -5.73
N MET A 181 15.56 -7.47 -4.88
CA MET A 181 14.30 -6.78 -4.64
C MET A 181 13.73 -6.16 -5.92
N ARG A 182 14.58 -5.60 -6.78
CA ARG A 182 14.13 -5.04 -8.07
C ARG A 182 13.74 -6.12 -9.08
N VAL A 183 14.55 -7.17 -9.22
CA VAL A 183 14.30 -8.25 -10.18
C VAL A 183 13.05 -9.05 -9.84
N PHE A 184 12.84 -9.40 -8.57
CA PHE A 184 11.75 -10.28 -8.18
C PHE A 184 10.48 -9.57 -7.70
N ALA A 185 10.59 -8.36 -7.14
CA ALA A 185 9.42 -7.60 -6.68
C ALA A 185 9.16 -6.37 -7.54
N GLY A 186 10.18 -5.51 -7.76
CA GLY A 186 9.99 -4.22 -8.42
C GLY A 186 9.52 -4.29 -9.86
N ILE A 187 10.19 -5.07 -10.71
CA ILE A 187 9.86 -5.21 -12.14
C ILE A 187 8.55 -6.00 -12.36
N PRO A 188 8.32 -7.14 -11.68
CA PRO A 188 7.09 -7.90 -11.87
C PRO A 188 5.85 -7.22 -11.30
N ALA A 189 5.99 -6.40 -10.24
CA ALA A 189 4.85 -5.78 -9.54
C ALA A 189 3.88 -5.04 -10.47
N PRO A 190 4.29 -4.06 -11.28
CA PRO A 190 3.38 -3.37 -12.19
C PRO A 190 2.75 -4.30 -13.24
N ILE A 191 3.46 -5.35 -13.68
CA ILE A 191 3.00 -6.26 -14.72
C ILE A 191 1.83 -7.10 -14.21
N TYR A 192 2.01 -7.79 -13.09
CA TYR A 192 0.93 -8.62 -12.56
C TYR A 192 -0.18 -7.78 -11.93
N PHE A 193 0.12 -6.64 -11.28
CA PHE A 193 -0.94 -5.76 -10.78
C PHE A 193 -1.75 -5.15 -11.92
N GLY A 194 -1.11 -4.75 -13.02
CA GLY A 194 -1.80 -4.29 -14.23
C GLY A 194 -2.76 -5.36 -14.77
N ALA A 195 -2.25 -6.56 -15.04
CA ALA A 195 -3.06 -7.66 -15.53
C ALA A 195 -4.21 -8.02 -14.57
N LEU A 196 -3.97 -8.04 -13.26
CA LEU A 196 -4.98 -8.33 -12.25
C LEU A 196 -6.04 -7.23 -12.14
N ILE A 197 -5.65 -5.95 -12.24
CA ILE A 197 -6.60 -4.83 -12.27
C ILE A 197 -7.50 -4.95 -13.50
N ASP A 198 -6.92 -5.28 -14.66
CA ASP A 198 -7.65 -5.46 -15.92
C ASP A 198 -8.72 -6.56 -15.84
N THR A 199 -8.50 -7.63 -15.05
CA THR A 199 -9.52 -8.67 -14.81
C THR A 199 -10.79 -8.15 -14.15
N THR A 200 -10.71 -7.00 -13.49
CA THR A 200 -11.84 -6.38 -12.79
C THR A 200 -12.58 -5.35 -13.65
N CYS A 201 -12.19 -5.19 -14.91
CA CYS A 201 -12.82 -4.26 -15.82
C CYS A 201 -14.26 -4.66 -16.16
N LEU A 202 -15.20 -3.76 -15.89
CA LEU A 202 -16.61 -3.91 -16.26
C LEU A 202 -16.89 -3.38 -17.67
N TYR A 203 -16.20 -2.31 -18.07
CA TYR A 203 -16.43 -1.70 -19.38
C TYR A 203 -15.12 -1.19 -19.99
N TRP A 204 -14.75 -1.78 -21.12
CA TRP A 204 -13.57 -1.43 -21.89
C TRP A 204 -13.85 -0.25 -22.81
N GLY A 205 -12.93 0.72 -22.84
CA GLY A 205 -12.95 1.74 -23.89
C GLY A 205 -12.50 1.15 -25.21
N THR A 206 -12.93 1.76 -26.32
CA THR A 206 -12.43 1.44 -27.67
C THR A 206 -11.68 2.62 -28.26
N LEU A 207 -10.55 2.34 -28.91
CA LEU A 207 -9.76 3.30 -29.67
C LEU A 207 -10.47 3.66 -31.00
N LYS A 208 -10.02 4.74 -31.65
CA LYS A 208 -10.57 5.17 -32.96
C LYS A 208 -10.42 4.11 -34.05
N CYS A 209 -9.41 3.24 -33.94
CA CYS A 209 -9.18 2.10 -34.83
C CYS A 209 -10.04 0.86 -34.50
N GLY A 210 -10.90 0.93 -33.47
CA GLY A 210 -11.74 -0.20 -33.05
C GLY A 210 -11.08 -1.17 -32.08
N GLU A 211 -9.78 -1.01 -31.80
CA GLU A 211 -9.06 -1.82 -30.81
C GLU A 211 -9.48 -1.49 -29.37
N GLN A 212 -9.26 -2.45 -28.48
CA GLN A 212 -9.52 -2.29 -27.05
C GLN A 212 -8.54 -1.26 -26.46
N GLY A 213 -9.09 -0.23 -25.85
CA GLY A 213 -8.37 0.83 -25.14
C GLY A 213 -8.39 0.65 -23.62
N ALA A 214 -8.17 1.73 -22.89
CA ALA A 214 -8.19 1.72 -21.43
C ALA A 214 -9.59 1.38 -20.87
N CYS A 215 -9.62 0.62 -19.78
CA CYS A 215 -10.85 0.37 -19.05
C CYS A 215 -11.45 1.66 -18.47
N ARG A 216 -12.76 1.83 -18.62
CA ARG A 216 -13.50 3.03 -18.18
C ARG A 216 -14.17 2.85 -16.83
N MET A 217 -14.55 1.63 -16.50
CA MET A 217 -15.22 1.30 -15.24
C MET A 217 -14.74 -0.06 -14.74
N TYR A 218 -14.33 -0.12 -13.47
CA TYR A 218 -13.91 -1.33 -12.80
C TYR A 218 -14.94 -1.74 -11.75
N ASP A 219 -15.02 -3.03 -11.46
CA ASP A 219 -15.74 -3.54 -10.29
C ASP A 219 -14.91 -3.28 -9.03
N ILE A 220 -15.29 -2.25 -8.28
CA ILE A 220 -14.63 -1.82 -7.04
C ILE A 220 -14.49 -2.96 -6.02
N ASN A 221 -15.46 -3.88 -5.94
CA ASN A 221 -15.41 -4.96 -4.95
C ASN A 221 -14.37 -6.02 -5.31
N ASN A 222 -14.32 -6.41 -6.59
CA ASN A 222 -13.27 -7.31 -7.09
C ASN A 222 -11.90 -6.64 -7.09
N PHE A 223 -11.83 -5.39 -7.56
CA PHE A 223 -10.62 -4.58 -7.56
C PHE A 223 -9.99 -4.52 -6.16
N ARG A 224 -10.79 -4.21 -5.13
CA ARG A 224 -10.33 -4.19 -3.73
C ARG A 224 -9.79 -5.54 -3.29
N ARG A 225 -10.53 -6.63 -3.54
CA ARG A 225 -10.12 -7.98 -3.13
C ARG A 225 -8.77 -8.37 -3.71
N VAL A 226 -8.57 -8.07 -4.98
CA VAL A 226 -7.31 -8.32 -5.68
C VAL A 226 -6.19 -7.41 -5.16
N TYR A 227 -6.45 -6.09 -5.10
CA TYR A 227 -5.44 -5.08 -4.77
C TYR A 227 -4.95 -5.18 -3.32
N LEU A 228 -5.84 -5.44 -2.36
CA LEU A 228 -5.47 -5.62 -0.95
C LEU A 228 -5.13 -7.08 -0.61
N GLY A 229 -5.81 -8.04 -1.24
CA GLY A 229 -5.66 -9.48 -0.94
C GLY A 229 -4.33 -10.05 -1.37
N LEU A 230 -3.83 -9.66 -2.55
CA LEU A 230 -2.55 -10.18 -3.03
C LEU A 230 -1.35 -9.75 -2.15
N PRO A 231 -1.16 -8.45 -1.80
CA PRO A 231 -0.17 -8.05 -0.80
C PRO A 231 -0.34 -8.75 0.54
N ALA A 232 -1.58 -8.90 1.02
CA ALA A 232 -1.86 -9.57 2.29
C ALA A 232 -1.43 -11.04 2.24
N ALA A 233 -1.71 -11.76 1.16
CA ALA A 233 -1.31 -13.15 0.97
C ALA A 233 0.22 -13.31 0.86
N LEU A 234 0.86 -12.48 0.01
CA LEU A 234 2.32 -12.50 -0.18
C LEU A 234 3.03 -12.18 1.14
N ARG A 235 2.61 -11.12 1.82
CA ARG A 235 3.18 -10.73 3.12
C ARG A 235 2.88 -11.77 4.20
N GLY A 236 1.68 -12.33 4.24
CA GLY A 236 1.29 -13.43 5.11
C GLY A 236 2.25 -14.62 5.00
N SER A 237 2.54 -15.05 3.77
CA SER A 237 3.46 -16.16 3.50
C SER A 237 4.89 -15.87 3.97
N SER A 238 5.34 -14.61 3.91
CA SER A 238 6.68 -14.18 4.36
C SER A 238 6.91 -14.29 5.87
N TYR A 239 5.85 -14.36 6.69
CA TYR A 239 6.01 -14.51 8.14
C TYR A 239 6.52 -15.90 8.54
N LEU A 240 6.30 -16.93 7.72
CA LEU A 240 6.82 -18.27 7.97
C LEU A 240 8.36 -18.28 8.04
N PRO A 241 9.10 -17.89 6.97
CA PRO A 241 10.55 -17.83 7.05
C PRO A 241 11.03 -16.80 8.07
N ALA A 242 10.34 -15.66 8.26
CA ALA A 242 10.70 -14.68 9.28
C ALA A 242 10.64 -15.26 10.70
N PHE A 243 9.61 -16.06 11.00
CA PHE A 243 9.47 -16.76 12.28
C PHE A 243 10.61 -17.77 12.48
N PHE A 244 10.93 -18.56 11.45
CA PHE A 244 12.08 -19.48 11.50
C PHE A 244 13.42 -18.74 11.73
N ILE A 245 13.64 -17.60 11.06
CA ILE A 245 14.84 -16.78 11.25
C ILE A 245 14.91 -16.26 12.69
N VAL A 246 13.80 -15.79 13.27
CA VAL A 246 13.78 -15.34 14.68
C VAL A 246 14.09 -16.49 15.63
N LEU A 247 13.59 -17.70 15.37
CA LEU A 247 13.95 -18.90 16.15
C LEU A 247 15.42 -19.27 16.01
N LEU A 248 15.97 -19.22 14.80
CA LEU A 248 17.39 -19.46 14.53
C LEU A 248 18.26 -18.42 15.21
N VAL A 249 17.92 -17.12 15.16
CA VAL A 249 18.64 -16.05 15.86
C VAL A 249 18.55 -16.19 17.39
N ARG A 250 17.50 -16.83 17.92
CA ARG A 250 17.43 -17.21 19.34
C ARG A 250 18.38 -18.36 19.67
N LYS A 251 18.53 -19.35 18.79
CA LYS A 251 19.32 -20.58 18.98
C LYS A 251 20.82 -20.43 18.64
N LEU A 252 21.15 -19.80 17.53
CA LEU A 252 22.50 -19.46 17.10
C LEU A 252 23.00 -18.26 17.92
N GLN A 253 23.75 -18.54 18.98
CA GLN A 253 24.62 -17.53 19.57
C GLN A 253 25.63 -17.07 18.50
N PHE A 254 25.71 -15.76 18.26
CA PHE A 254 26.98 -15.17 17.84
C PHE A 254 27.87 -15.12 19.09
N PRO A 255 29.14 -15.57 19.01
CA PRO A 255 30.08 -15.62 20.13
C PRO A 255 30.60 -14.22 20.51
N GLU A 256 29.73 -13.22 20.64
CA GLU A 256 30.12 -11.85 21.05
C GLU A 256 30.02 -11.65 22.57
N GLU A 257 29.41 -12.59 23.29
CA GLU A 257 29.39 -12.62 24.76
C GLU A 257 30.58 -13.41 25.35
N VAL A 258 31.28 -14.24 24.57
CA VAL A 258 32.48 -14.95 25.04
C VAL A 258 33.71 -14.04 24.95
N ASP A 259 33.93 -13.33 23.83
CA ASP A 259 35.06 -12.40 23.71
C ASP A 259 34.95 -11.20 24.66
N SER A 260 33.74 -10.68 24.89
CA SER A 260 33.55 -9.57 25.84
C SER A 260 33.67 -9.99 27.30
N ALA A 261 33.44 -11.27 27.62
CA ALA A 261 33.61 -11.81 28.96
C ALA A 261 35.05 -12.25 29.21
N GLU A 262 35.71 -12.88 28.24
CA GLU A 262 37.13 -13.25 28.32
C GLU A 262 38.04 -12.03 28.30
N LEU A 263 37.75 -10.99 27.51
CA LEU A 263 38.52 -9.74 27.51
C LEU A 263 38.35 -8.96 28.82
N LYS A 264 37.15 -8.96 29.42
CA LYS A 264 36.91 -8.36 30.74
C LYS A 264 37.52 -9.17 31.88
N VAL A 265 37.48 -10.51 31.80
CA VAL A 265 38.13 -11.39 32.79
C VAL A 265 39.65 -11.31 32.67
N ALA A 266 40.20 -11.10 31.47
CA ALA A 266 41.62 -10.85 31.25
C ALA A 266 42.05 -9.46 31.76
N GLU A 267 41.29 -8.39 31.51
CA GLU A 267 41.54 -7.04 32.04
C GLU A 267 41.46 -6.99 33.58
N VAL A 268 40.47 -7.68 34.18
CA VAL A 268 40.33 -7.75 35.65
C VAL A 268 41.48 -8.56 36.29
N LYS A 269 41.93 -9.65 35.66
CA LYS A 269 43.08 -10.43 36.15
C LYS A 269 44.43 -9.71 36.00
N LEU A 270 44.59 -8.87 34.97
CA LEU A 270 45.78 -8.04 34.78
C LEU A 270 45.87 -6.92 35.82
N THR A 271 44.76 -6.25 36.10
CA THR A 271 44.67 -5.18 37.10
C THR A 271 44.84 -5.68 38.55
N GLU A 272 44.34 -6.88 38.86
CA GLU A 272 44.54 -7.52 40.17
C GLU A 272 46.01 -7.96 40.40
N LYS A 273 46.70 -8.35 39.31
CA LYS A 273 48.12 -8.75 39.35
C LYS A 273 49.08 -7.55 39.45
N GLU A 274 48.73 -6.40 38.87
CA GLU A 274 49.46 -5.13 39.06
C GLU A 274 49.25 -4.55 40.47
N SER A 275 48.03 -4.66 41.03
CA SER A 275 47.74 -4.24 42.41
C SER A 275 48.49 -5.07 43.46
N GLY A 276 48.77 -6.34 43.20
CA GLY A 276 49.53 -7.21 44.11
C GLY A 276 51.04 -6.94 44.13
N CYS A 277 51.58 -6.20 43.15
CA CYS A 277 53.02 -5.97 43.02
C CYS A 277 53.49 -4.60 43.55
N MET A 278 52.58 -3.76 44.08
CA MET A 278 52.89 -2.38 44.51
C MET A 278 52.88 -2.14 46.03
N VAL A 279 53.14 -3.17 46.84
CA VAL A 279 53.44 -2.97 48.26
C VAL A 279 54.79 -3.58 48.58
N VAL A 280 55.84 -2.74 48.61
CA VAL A 280 56.97 -2.75 49.58
C VAL A 280 58.04 -1.70 49.17
N HIS A 281 58.42 -0.88 50.14
CA HIS A 281 59.61 0.00 50.29
C HIS A 281 59.65 1.48 49.80
N ARG A 282 59.28 2.38 50.73
CA ARG A 282 60.06 3.49 51.37
C ARG A 282 60.90 4.48 50.51
N SER A 283 60.44 5.75 50.47
CA SER A 283 61.04 7.11 50.31
C SER A 283 62.56 7.36 50.48
N PRO A 284 63.14 8.58 50.16
CA PRO A 284 62.57 9.81 49.53
C PRO A 284 63.47 10.56 48.49
N VAL A 285 62.99 11.73 48.04
CA VAL A 285 63.70 12.96 47.57
C VAL A 285 63.84 13.23 46.04
N VAL A 286 63.54 14.51 45.71
CA VAL A 286 63.98 15.39 44.58
C VAL A 286 63.02 15.60 43.39
N GLU A 287 62.24 16.68 43.51
CA GLU A 287 62.22 17.90 42.65
C GLU A 287 62.05 17.85 41.11
N ASN A 288 61.01 18.59 40.69
CA ASN A 288 60.91 19.50 39.54
C ASN A 288 60.39 19.05 38.14
N ASN A 289 59.21 19.63 37.83
CA ASN A 289 58.86 20.47 36.68
C ASN A 289 58.59 19.94 35.25
N ARG A 290 57.58 20.61 34.65
CA ARG A 290 57.24 20.85 33.22
C ARG A 290 56.53 19.74 32.46
N GLU A 291 55.24 19.94 32.14
CA GLU A 291 54.70 20.70 30.99
C GLU A 291 54.78 19.97 29.64
N LEU A 292 53.60 19.77 29.03
CA LEU A 292 53.16 19.95 27.63
C LEU A 292 52.26 18.77 27.18
N LYS A 293 50.94 18.92 27.03
CA LYS A 293 50.22 19.40 25.81
C LYS A 293 50.90 18.88 24.53
N THR A 294 50.26 18.04 23.70
CA THR A 294 49.17 18.39 22.75
C THR A 294 48.57 17.09 22.16
N ARG A 295 47.24 16.91 22.16
CA ARG A 295 46.33 17.03 20.99
C ARG A 295 46.78 16.35 19.70
N LEU A 296 46.16 15.22 19.36
CA LEU A 296 45.21 15.09 18.24
C LEU A 296 44.29 13.88 18.46
#